data_AF-A0A8J3J5A3-F1
#
_entry.id   AF-A0A8J3J5A3-F1
#
_cell.length_a   1.000
_cell.length_b   1.000
_cell.length_c   1.000
_cell.angle_alpha   90.00
_cell.angle_beta   90.00
_cell.angle_gamma   90.00
#
_symmetry.space_group_name_H-M   'P 1'
#
loop_
_entity.id
_entity.type
_entity.pdbx_description
1 polymer ?
#
loop_
_entity_poly.entity_id
_entity_poly.type
_entity_poly.pdbx_seq_one_letter_code
_entity_poly.pdbx_strand_id
1 'polypeptide(L)'
;MLLVAAERALPPDRIRGHHDRPMRRVRALVTRGRRTGAFRTDLPTAWLVATLYAILHGAADEITAGRLSSADAPYAVTATLLAAFTPPGSPIPNPHPSAEG
;
A
#
# COMPACT_ATOMS: atom_id res chain seq x y z
N MET A 1 -2.18 -21.28 -12.27
CA MET A 1 -2.60 -21.61 -10.87
C MET A 1 -1.91 -20.68 -9.87
N LEU A 2 -2.04 -19.36 -10.03
CA LEU A 2 -1.41 -18.36 -9.14
C LEU A 2 -2.43 -17.73 -8.18
N LEU A 3 -3.71 -17.68 -8.57
CA LEU A 3 -4.80 -17.22 -7.71
C LEU A 3 -4.98 -18.12 -6.48
N VAL A 4 -4.93 -19.44 -6.65
CA VAL A 4 -5.10 -20.42 -5.57
C VAL A 4 -3.92 -20.43 -4.57
N ALA A 5 -2.71 -20.11 -5.03
CA ALA A 5 -1.54 -20.01 -4.14
C ALA A 5 -1.59 -18.74 -3.28
N ALA A 6 -2.01 -17.61 -3.87
CA ALA A 6 -2.22 -16.36 -3.14
C ALA A 6 -3.36 -16.47 -2.10
N GLU A 7 -4.45 -17.17 -2.42
CA GLU A 7 -5.57 -17.42 -1.50
C GLU A 7 -5.19 -18.28 -0.29
N ARG A 8 -4.23 -19.21 -0.44
CA ARG A 8 -3.79 -20.11 0.65
C ARG A 8 -2.76 -19.48 1.58
N ALA A 9 -1.94 -18.55 1.08
CA ALA A 9 -1.00 -17.81 1.90
C ALA A 9 -1.72 -16.86 2.89
N LEU A 10 -2.97 -16.47 2.59
CA LEU A 10 -3.75 -15.47 3.31
C LEU A 10 -5.22 -15.90 3.46
N PRO A 11 -5.56 -16.84 4.37
CA PRO A 11 -6.95 -17.21 4.60
C PRO A 11 -7.77 -15.98 5.04
N PRO A 12 -8.87 -15.65 4.36
CA PRO A 12 -9.63 -14.42 4.59
C PRO A 12 -10.09 -14.23 6.04
N ASP A 13 -10.27 -15.33 6.78
CA ASP A 13 -10.88 -15.35 8.10
C ASP A 13 -9.87 -15.24 9.25
N ARG A 14 -8.58 -15.57 9.04
CA ARG A 14 -7.52 -15.37 10.07
C ARG A 14 -6.92 -13.97 10.05
N ILE A 15 -7.07 -13.24 8.94
CA ILE A 15 -6.62 -11.85 8.81
C ILE A 15 -7.54 -10.91 9.61
N ARG A 16 -8.86 -11.16 9.64
CA ARG A 16 -9.83 -10.19 10.21
C ARG A 16 -9.61 -9.91 11.70
N GLY A 17 -9.47 -10.94 12.55
CA GLY A 17 -9.41 -10.75 14.02
C GLY A 17 -8.21 -9.96 14.56
N HIS A 18 -7.03 -10.04 13.94
CA HIS A 18 -5.83 -9.29 14.35
C HIS A 18 -5.46 -8.12 13.41
N HIS A 19 -5.95 -8.11 12.16
CA HIS A 19 -5.72 -7.00 11.23
C HIS A 19 -6.81 -5.93 11.30
N ASP A 20 -7.90 -6.13 12.04
CA ASP A 20 -9.00 -5.17 12.14
C ASP A 20 -8.54 -3.75 12.53
N ARG A 21 -7.61 -3.61 13.49
CA ARG A 21 -7.14 -2.28 13.93
C ARG A 21 -6.21 -1.61 12.90
N PRO A 22 -5.18 -2.27 12.35
CA PRO A 22 -4.43 -1.76 11.20
C PRO A 22 -5.35 -1.40 10.01
N MET A 23 -6.30 -2.27 9.66
CA MET A 23 -7.20 -2.08 8.52
C MET A 23 -8.11 -0.88 8.70
N ARG A 24 -8.64 -0.67 9.91
CA ARG A 24 -9.42 0.55 10.22
C ARG A 24 -8.58 1.81 10.09
N ARG A 25 -7.32 1.80 10.52
CA ARG A 25 -6.41 2.96 10.38
C ARG A 25 -6.12 3.26 8.92
N VAL A 26 -5.80 2.25 8.11
CA VAL A 26 -5.56 2.40 6.67
C VAL A 26 -6.83 2.89 5.97
N ARG A 27 -7.99 2.31 6.27
CA ARG A 27 -9.26 2.77 5.71
C ARG A 27 -9.56 4.23 6.07
N ALA A 28 -9.31 4.65 7.31
CA ALA A 28 -9.47 6.04 7.73
C ALA A 28 -8.51 6.98 6.98
N LEU A 29 -7.25 6.56 6.79
CA LEU A 29 -6.26 7.28 5.99
C LEU A 29 -6.75 7.47 4.55
N VAL A 30 -7.19 6.39 3.89
CA VAL A 30 -7.69 6.44 2.51
C VAL A 30 -8.89 7.36 2.38
N THR A 31 -9.87 7.21 3.29
CA THR A 31 -11.06 8.08 3.29
C THR A 31 -10.69 9.54 3.49
N ARG A 32 -9.75 9.86 4.40
CA ARG A 32 -9.27 11.23 4.59
C ARG A 32 -8.58 11.76 3.34
N GLY A 33 -7.65 11.01 2.76
CA GLY A 33 -6.92 11.43 1.55
C GLY A 33 -7.86 11.70 0.38
N ARG A 34 -8.90 10.89 0.21
CA ARG A 34 -9.96 11.12 -0.79
C ARG A 34 -10.76 12.39 -0.50
N ARG A 35 -11.15 12.60 0.76
CA ARG A 35 -11.91 13.79 1.18
C ARG A 35 -11.12 15.10 0.97
N THR A 36 -9.79 15.05 1.12
CA THR A 36 -8.92 16.22 0.92
C THR A 36 -8.38 16.34 -0.50
N GLY A 37 -8.79 15.47 -1.43
CA GLY A 37 -8.31 15.47 -2.82
C GLY A 37 -6.86 14.98 -3.00
N ALA A 38 -6.20 14.53 -1.93
CA ALA A 38 -4.84 14.01 -1.98
C ALA A 38 -4.77 12.63 -2.65
N PHE A 39 -5.83 11.82 -2.52
CA PHE A 39 -5.90 10.49 -3.12
C PHE A 39 -6.98 10.41 -4.19
N ARG A 40 -6.73 9.54 -5.17
CA ARG A 40 -7.63 9.20 -6.26
C ARG A 40 -8.98 8.69 -5.78
N THR A 41 -10.02 9.04 -6.52
CA THR A 41 -11.42 8.71 -6.20
C THR A 41 -12.09 7.83 -7.26
N ASP A 42 -11.43 7.61 -8.40
CA ASP A 42 -11.90 6.81 -9.53
C ASP A 42 -11.92 5.29 -9.25
N LEU A 43 -11.20 4.83 -8.22
CA LEU A 43 -11.19 3.42 -7.79
C LEU A 43 -11.94 3.20 -6.47
N PRO A 44 -12.43 1.99 -6.17
CA PRO A 44 -13.06 1.69 -4.88
C PRO A 44 -12.11 1.86 -3.69
N THR A 45 -12.59 2.40 -2.56
CA THR A 45 -11.78 2.51 -1.33
C THR A 45 -11.24 1.15 -0.87
N ALA A 46 -12.05 0.10 -0.95
CA ALA A 46 -11.64 -1.25 -0.57
C ALA A 46 -10.48 -1.77 -1.43
N TRP A 47 -10.46 -1.43 -2.71
CA TRP A 47 -9.36 -1.76 -3.62
C TRP A 47 -8.06 -1.08 -3.18
N LEU A 48 -8.09 0.24 -2.94
CA LEU A 48 -6.90 0.98 -2.48
C LEU A 48 -6.35 0.43 -1.17
N VAL A 49 -7.21 0.08 -0.22
CA VAL A 49 -6.80 -0.56 1.05
C VAL A 49 -6.11 -1.90 0.78
N ALA A 50 -6.69 -2.76 -0.07
CA ALA A 50 -6.10 -4.05 -0.42
C ALA A 50 -4.74 -3.90 -1.12
N THR A 51 -4.63 -2.95 -2.07
CA THR A 51 -3.39 -2.65 -2.79
C THR A 51 -2.26 -2.24 -1.84
N LEU A 52 -2.55 -1.41 -0.84
CA LEU A 52 -1.55 -1.03 0.16
C LEU A 52 -1.02 -2.26 0.91
N TYR A 53 -1.91 -3.14 1.36
CA TYR A 53 -1.49 -4.36 2.03
C TYR A 53 -0.68 -5.28 1.13
N ALA A 54 -1.07 -5.44 -0.14
CA ALA A 54 -0.34 -6.26 -1.09
C ALA A 54 1.09 -5.74 -1.30
N ILE A 55 1.28 -4.42 -1.41
CA ILE A 55 2.61 -3.80 -1.55
C ILE A 55 3.46 -4.02 -0.29
N LEU A 56 2.88 -3.88 0.90
CA LEU A 56 3.61 -4.12 2.16
C LEU A 56 4.07 -5.57 2.30
N HIS A 57 3.19 -6.55 2.01
CA HIS A 57 3.56 -7.97 2.05
C HIS A 57 4.59 -8.29 0.97
N GLY A 58 4.38 -7.81 -0.26
CA GLY A 58 5.33 -8.01 -1.35
C GLY A 58 6.72 -7.45 -1.02
N ALA A 59 6.82 -6.27 -0.41
CA ALA A 59 8.11 -5.73 0.01
C ALA A 59 8.80 -6.62 1.07
N ALA A 60 8.04 -7.15 2.03
CA ALA A 60 8.58 -8.09 3.02
C ALA A 60 9.06 -9.40 2.37
N ASP A 61 8.32 -9.92 1.38
CA ASP A 61 8.69 -11.11 0.63
C ASP A 61 9.97 -10.87 -0.21
N GLU A 62 10.09 -9.71 -0.87
CA GLU A 62 11.27 -9.33 -1.64
C GLU A 62 12.52 -9.15 -0.76
N ILE A 63 12.35 -8.60 0.46
CA ILE A 63 13.43 -8.52 1.45
C ILE A 63 13.86 -9.92 1.90
N THR A 64 12.89 -10.77 2.23
CA THR A 64 13.17 -12.15 2.67
C THR A 64 13.88 -12.95 1.58
N ALA A 65 13.54 -12.70 0.32
CA ALA A 65 14.17 -13.34 -0.82
C ALA A 65 15.52 -12.71 -1.24
N GLY A 66 15.97 -11.65 -0.55
CA GLY A 66 17.23 -10.97 -0.85
C GLY A 66 17.25 -10.18 -2.17
N ARG A 67 16.07 -9.90 -2.76
CA ARG A 67 15.93 -9.14 -4.00
C ARG A 67 15.73 -7.64 -3.76
N LEU A 68 15.31 -7.27 -2.56
CA LEU A 68 15.17 -5.89 -2.10
C LEU A 68 15.91 -5.71 -0.79
N SER A 69 16.78 -4.69 -0.69
CA SER A 69 17.44 -4.39 0.58
C SER A 69 16.43 -3.79 1.57
N SER A 70 16.62 -4.06 2.87
CA SER A 70 15.79 -3.44 3.91
C SER A 70 15.96 -1.91 3.98
N ALA A 71 17.11 -1.39 3.51
CA ALA A 71 17.37 0.04 3.44
C ALA A 71 16.59 0.72 2.30
N ASP A 72 16.40 0.02 1.17
CA ASP A 72 15.69 0.55 0.00
C ASP A 72 14.17 0.34 0.07
N ALA A 73 13.72 -0.61 0.88
CA ALA A 73 12.30 -0.96 1.00
C ALA A 73 11.37 0.23 1.36
N PRO A 74 11.72 1.14 2.31
CA PRO A 74 10.89 2.30 2.60
C PRO A 74 10.65 3.19 1.37
N TYR A 75 11.68 3.41 0.56
CA TYR A 75 11.57 4.18 -0.67
C TYR A 75 10.68 3.48 -1.69
N ALA A 76 10.97 2.20 -1.98
CA ALA A 76 10.22 1.41 -2.96
C ALA A 76 8.72 1.36 -2.63
N VAL A 77 8.38 1.12 -1.36
CA VAL A 77 7.00 1.11 -0.88
C VAL A 77 6.36 2.48 -1.04
N THR A 78 7.03 3.55 -0.59
CA THR A 78 6.47 4.90 -0.61
C THR A 78 6.25 5.39 -2.05
N ALA A 79 7.24 5.23 -2.92
CA ALA A 79 7.17 5.60 -4.33
C ALA A 79 6.01 4.89 -5.04
N THR A 80 5.87 3.58 -4.80
CA THR A 80 4.80 2.76 -5.39
C THR A 80 3.42 3.20 -4.89
N LEU A 81 3.28 3.43 -3.58
CA LEU A 81 2.01 3.84 -3.00
C LEU A 81 1.60 5.25 -3.44
N LEU A 82 2.54 6.21 -3.50
CA LEU A 82 2.27 7.55 -4.01
C LEU A 82 1.76 7.49 -5.45
N ALA A 83 2.46 6.78 -6.34
CA ALA A 83 2.03 6.61 -7.73
C ALA A 83 0.65 5.93 -7.83
N ALA A 84 0.39 4.90 -7.04
CA ALA A 84 -0.88 4.17 -7.08
C ALA A 84 -2.06 4.99 -6.52
N PHE A 85 -1.82 5.90 -5.59
CA PHE A 85 -2.85 6.62 -4.85
C PHE A 85 -3.08 8.04 -5.36
N THR A 86 -2.14 8.64 -6.10
CA THR A 86 -2.31 9.97 -6.69
C THR A 86 -3.49 10.02 -7.68
N PRO A 87 -4.32 11.07 -7.66
CA PRO A 87 -5.39 11.25 -8.63
C PRO A 87 -4.89 11.22 -10.08
N PRO A 88 -5.62 10.62 -11.04
CA PRO A 88 -5.25 10.65 -12.44
C PRO A 88 -4.99 12.08 -12.94
N GLY A 89 -3.90 12.27 -13.69
CA GLY A 89 -3.49 13.58 -14.21
C GLY A 89 -2.87 14.53 -13.19
N SER A 90 -2.75 14.14 -11.92
CA SER A 90 -2.04 14.93 -10.91
C SER A 90 -0.56 14.55 -10.84
N PRO A 91 0.34 15.50 -10.52
CA PRO A 91 1.75 15.19 -10.25
C PRO A 91 1.89 14.21 -9.07
N ILE A 92 2.73 13.20 -9.22
CA ILE A 92 3.05 12.26 -8.14
C ILE A 92 4.04 12.96 -7.19
N PRO A 93 3.74 13.05 -5.87
CA PRO A 93 4.67 13.64 -4.90
C PRO A 93 6.01 12.90 -4.88
N ASN A 94 7.10 13.62 -4.63
CA ASN A 94 8.41 12.99 -4.46
C ASN A 94 8.44 12.22 -3.12
N PRO A 95 8.74 10.91 -3.12
CA PRO A 95 8.89 10.12 -1.90
C PRO A 95 10.12 10.52 -1.06
N HIS A 96 11.10 11.21 -1.63
CA HIS A 96 12.16 11.84 -0.85
C HIS A 96 11.68 13.21 -0.37
N PRO A 97 11.65 13.51 0.95
CA PRO A 97 11.64 14.89 1.37
C PRO A 97 12.90 15.54 0.77
N SER A 98 12.74 16.66 0.07
CA SER A 98 13.87 17.51 -0.28
C SER A 98 14.72 17.64 0.97
N ALA A 99 16.01 17.34 0.89
CA ALA A 99 16.94 17.72 1.95
C ALA A 99 16.77 19.23 2.13
N GLU A 100 16.07 19.64 3.19
CA GLU A 100 15.88 21.05 3.49
C GLU A 100 17.26 21.61 3.83
N GLY A 101 17.72 22.52 2.99
CA GLY A 101 18.73 23.52 3.31
C GLY A 101 18.04 24.84 3.66
#